data_AF-A0A949V3P7-F1
#
_entry.id   AF-A0A949V3P7-F1
#
_cell.length_a   1.000
_cell.length_b   1.000
_cell.length_c   1.000
_cell.angle_alpha   90.00
_cell.angle_beta   90.00
_cell.angle_gamma   90.00
#
_symmetry.space_group_name_H-M   'P 1'
#
loop_
_entity.id
_entity.type
_entity.pdbx_description
1 polymer ?
#
loop_
_entity_poly.entity_id
_entity_poly.type
_entity_poly.pdbx_seq_one_letter_code
_entity_poly.pdbx_strand_id
1 'polypeptide(L)' 'IDRLVELDDAFWVLDYKSSGEDTQHLEAYRAQVADYCAVVAAVFPTRTVHGALVFAEGVVLDVC' A
#
# COMPACT_ATOMS: atom_id res chain seq x y z
N ILE A 1 -1.65 -7.76 -3.43
CA ILE A 1 -1.16 -6.54 -4.11
C ILE A 1 -2.06 -6.30 -5.31
N ASP A 2 -2.83 -5.23 -5.29
CA ASP A 2 -3.67 -4.86 -6.44
C ASP A 2 -2.86 -4.14 -7.52
N ARG A 3 -1.91 -3.29 -7.11
CA ARG A 3 -1.01 -2.60 -8.03
C ARG A 3 0.37 -2.37 -7.41
N LEU A 4 1.40 -2.57 -8.21
CA LEU A 4 2.78 -2.21 -7.90
C LEU A 4 3.23 -1.20 -8.97
N VAL A 5 3.72 -0.05 -8.56
CA VAL A 5 4.21 1.00 -9.45
C VAL A 5 5.69 1.21 -9.19
N GLU A 6 6.51 1.18 -10.24
CA GLU A 6 7.90 1.60 -10.19
C GLU A 6 7.97 3.09 -10.56
N LEU A 7 8.56 3.89 -9.68
CA LEU A 7 9.04 5.24 -9.96
C LEU A 7 10.57 5.25 -9.81
N ASP A 8 11.20 6.40 -10.07
CA ASP A 8 12.65 6.53 -10.23
C ASP A 8 13.49 5.72 -9.23
N ASP A 9 13.26 5.92 -7.92
CA ASP A 9 14.00 5.29 -6.83
C ASP A 9 13.14 4.45 -5.87
N ALA A 10 11.84 4.31 -6.15
CA ALA A 10 10.91 3.67 -5.23
C ALA A 10 9.85 2.80 -5.92
N PHE A 11 9.43 1.77 -5.19
CA PHE A 11 8.23 1.00 -5.50
C PHE A 11 7.06 1.46 -4.65
N TRP A 12 5.88 1.57 -5.26
CA TRP A 12 4.63 1.90 -4.59
C TRP A 12 3.67 0.72 -4.67
N VAL A 13 3.35 0.15 -3.51
CA VAL A 13 2.30 -0.85 -3.33
C VAL A 13 0.99 -0.12 -3.11
N LEU A 14 0.05 -0.25 -4.05
CA LEU A 14 -1.26 0.36 -3.95
C LEU A 14 -2.32 -0.73 -3.82
N ASP A 15 -3.26 -0.52 -2.91
CA ASP A 15 -4.40 -1.39 -2.69
C ASP A 15 -5.69 -0.56 -2.65
N TYR A 16 -6.66 -0.94 -3.49
CA TYR A 16 -7.85 -0.13 -3.73
C TYR A 16 -9.03 -0.67 -2.93
N LYS A 17 -9.65 0.19 -2.12
CA LYS A 17 -10.83 -0.16 -1.32
C LYS A 17 -12.06 0.57 -1.82
N SER A 18 -13.14 -0.18 -2.04
CA SER A 18 -14.44 0.38 -2.40
C SER A 18 -15.16 1.04 -1.22
N SER A 19 -14.70 0.78 0.01
CA SER A 19 -15.17 1.46 1.23
C SER A 19 -14.51 2.83 1.40
N GLY A 20 -15.00 3.62 2.36
CA GLY A 20 -14.28 4.78 2.89
C GLY A 20 -13.20 4.39 3.91
N GLU A 21 -12.44 5.38 4.36
CA GLU A 21 -11.34 5.20 5.33
C GLU A 21 -11.84 4.88 6.75
N ASP A 22 -13.03 5.34 7.12
CA ASP A 22 -13.66 5.12 8.45
C ASP A 22 -14.32 3.73 8.58
N THR A 23 -13.75 2.74 7.89
CA THR A 23 -14.21 1.35 7.96
C THR A 23 -13.60 0.65 9.16
N GLN A 24 -14.39 -0.20 9.83
CA GLN A 24 -13.91 -1.10 10.89
C GLN A 24 -12.75 -2.02 10.45
N HIS A 25 -12.52 -2.15 9.14
CA HIS A 25 -11.47 -2.98 8.57
C HIS A 25 -10.14 -2.23 8.34
N LEU A 26 -10.04 -0.95 8.72
CA LEU A 26 -8.88 -0.11 8.42
C LEU A 26 -7.56 -0.73 8.91
N GLU A 27 -7.52 -1.23 10.14
CA GLU A 27 -6.33 -1.87 10.71
C GLU A 27 -5.94 -3.15 9.96
N ALA A 28 -6.92 -3.96 9.55
CA ALA A 28 -6.68 -5.17 8.77
C ALA A 28 -6.12 -4.84 7.38
N TYR A 29 -6.61 -3.76 6.76
CA TYR A 29 -6.09 -3.28 5.47
C TYR A 29 -4.67 -2.73 5.59
N ARG A 30 -4.38 -1.98 6.67
CA ARG A 30 -3.02 -1.51 6.96
C ARG A 30 -2.06 -2.68 7.16
N ALA A 31 -2.44 -3.69 7.94
CA ALA A 31 -1.61 -4.87 8.14
C ALA A 31 -1.31 -5.60 6.82
N GLN A 32 -2.34 -5.79 5.98
CA GLN A 32 -2.19 -6.41 4.67
C GLN A 32 -1.22 -5.64 3.75
N VAL A 33 -1.33 -4.31 3.68
CA VAL A 33 -0.41 -3.50 2.85
C VAL A 33 1.00 -3.51 3.42
N ALA A 34 1.17 -3.48 4.75
CA ALA A 34 2.48 -3.58 5.39
C ALA A 34 3.17 -4.92 5.05
N ASP A 35 2.43 -6.04 5.07
CA ASP A 35 2.96 -7.35 4.66
C ASP A 35 3.39 -7.35 3.19
N TYR A 36 2.63 -6.70 2.31
CA TYR A 36 3.02 -6.53 0.92
C TYR A 36 4.29 -5.70 0.77
N CYS A 37 4.42 -4.60 1.51
CA CYS A 37 5.65 -3.81 1.52
C CYS A 37 6.86 -4.65 1.93
N ALA A 38 6.73 -5.45 2.99
CA ALA A 38 7.81 -6.31 3.47
C ALA A 38 8.26 -7.32 2.41
N VAL A 39 7.31 -7.95 1.70
CA VAL A 39 7.63 -8.88 0.61
C VAL A 39 8.33 -8.16 -0.55
N VAL A 40 7.83 -6.99 -0.98
CA VAL A 40 8.44 -6.22 -2.08
C VAL A 40 9.85 -5.73 -1.71
N ALA A 41 10.04 -5.25 -0.48
CA ALA A 41 11.35 -4.81 0.01
C ALA A 41 12.36 -5.96 0.05
N ALA A 42 11.91 -7.19 0.39
CA ALA A 42 12.77 -8.37 0.34
C ALA A 42 13.18 -8.76 -1.09
N VAL A 43 12.30 -8.54 -2.08
CA VAL A 43 12.59 -8.80 -3.50
C VAL A 43 13.48 -7.72 -4.11
N PHE A 44 13.31 -6.46 -3.70
CA PHE A 44 14.04 -5.29 -4.23
C PHE A 44 14.79 -4.54 -3.12
N PRO A 45 15.87 -5.11 -2.56
CA PRO A 45 16.51 -4.62 -1.35
C PRO A 45 17.19 -3.25 -1.47
N THR A 46 17.43 -2.77 -2.69
CA THR A 46 18.08 -1.47 -2.96
C THR A 46 17.10 -0.34 -3.28
N ARG A 47 15.80 -0.63 -3.30
CA ARG A 47 14.75 0.32 -3.65
C ARG A 47 13.93 0.66 -2.41
N THR A 48 13.53 1.92 -2.28
CA THR A 48 12.56 2.31 -1.24
C THR A 48 11.21 1.71 -1.59
N VAL A 49 10.45 1.26 -0.59
CA VAL A 49 9.11 0.73 -0.79
C VAL A 49 8.13 1.56 0.02
N HIS A 50 7.13 2.09 -0.66
CA HIS A 50 5.98 2.79 -0.11
C HIS A 50 4.71 1.97 -0.34
N GLY A 51 3.73 2.18 0.52
CA GLY A 51 2.50 1.40 0.58
C GLY A 51 1.35 2.31 0.97
N ALA A 52 0.33 2.35 0.13
CA ALA A 52 -0.83 3.20 0.36
C ALA A 52 -2.15 2.47 0.07
N LEU A 53 -3.16 2.82 0.88
CA LEU A 53 -4.54 2.46 0.63
C LEU A 53 -5.23 3.60 -0.11
N VAL A 54 -5.95 3.28 -1.18
CA VAL A 54 -6.71 4.25 -1.96
C VAL A 54 -8.19 3.91 -1.83
N PHE A 55 -8.94 4.80 -1.19
CA PHE A 55 -10.38 4.62 -0.96
C PHE A 55 -11.21 5.22 -2.09
N ALA A 56 -12.45 4.75 -2.24
CA ALA A 56 -13.36 5.19 -3.31
C ALA A 56 -13.64 6.71 -3.30
N GLU A 57 -13.51 7.35 -2.15
CA GLU A 57 -13.68 8.79 -1.96
C GLU A 57 -12.47 9.62 -2.44
N GLY A 58 -11.43 8.96 -2.96
CA GLY A 58 -10.19 9.60 -3.40
C GLY A 58 -9.22 9.89 -2.25
N VAL A 59 -9.50 9.39 -1.05
CA VAL A 59 -8.59 9.48 0.09
C VAL A 59 -7.44 8.47 -0.09
N VAL A 60 -6.22 8.94 0.14
CA VAL A 60 -5.00 8.12 0.12
C VAL A 60 -4.43 8.10 1.53
N LEU A 61 -4.13 6.89 2.01
CA LEU A 61 -3.61 6.67 3.35
C LEU A 61 -2.29 5.91 3.29
N ASP A 62 -1.23 6.56 3.76
CA ASP A 62 0.10 5.95 3.85
C ASP A 62 0.16 4.88 4.96
N VAL A 63 0.90 3.81 4.68
CA VAL A 63 1.04 2.62 5.54
C VAL A 63 2.51 2.30 5.78
N CYS A 64 3.29 2.28 4.70
CA CYS A 64 4.75 2.17 4.64
C CYS A 64 5.20 3.17 3.54
#